data_AF-A0A9P6AR77-F1
#
_entry.id   AF-A0A9P6AR77-F1
#
_cell.length_a   1.000
_cell.length_b   1.000
_cell.length_c   1.000
_cell.angle_alpha   90.00
_cell.angle_beta   90.00
_cell.angle_gamma   90.00
#
_symmetry.space_group_name_H-M   'P 1'
#
loop_
_entity.id
_entity.type
_entity.pdbx_description
1 polymer ?
#
loop_
_entity_poly.entity_id
_entity_poly.type
_entity_poly.pdbx_seq_one_letter_code
_entity_poly.pdbx_strand_id
1 'polypeptide(L)'
;MNPNPSHSPIFQVMYGDALVNLDDHFPSLVNASERAICLASDPVAGADFFEFSINNMFSHLLGWDYEKAMSTPEGGLFGKLRAHYGTAEFTDHGVLHGHFLIWLDGGLNPTDVHTKMKTDPKWQRQFFDFFEDIIHHHLPDTEDIVPPGFEP
;
A
#
# COMPACT_ATOMS: atom_id res chain seq x y z
N MET A 1 6.49 0.25 -2.22
CA MET A 1 5.59 -0.31 -1.18
C MET A 1 6.41 -1.21 -0.28
N ASN A 2 6.27 -1.07 1.05
CA ASN A 2 7.04 -1.84 2.03
C ASN A 2 6.09 -2.44 3.09
N PRO A 3 5.31 -3.48 2.76
CA PRO A 3 4.45 -4.09 3.75
C PRO A 3 5.32 -4.73 4.84
N ASN A 4 5.05 -4.41 6.11
CA ASN A 4 5.86 -4.87 7.23
C ASN A 4 5.21 -6.09 7.90
N PRO A 5 5.75 -7.32 7.72
CA PRO A 5 5.18 -8.51 8.34
C PRO A 5 5.30 -8.53 9.86
N SER A 6 6.35 -7.93 10.43
CA SER A 6 6.63 -7.99 11.88
C SER A 6 5.56 -7.33 12.76
N HIS A 7 4.74 -6.46 12.17
CA HIS A 7 3.69 -5.69 12.83
C HIS A 7 2.32 -5.93 12.19
N SER A 8 2.20 -6.98 11.35
CA SER A 8 0.96 -7.29 10.65
C SER A 8 0.23 -8.46 11.31
N PRO A 9 -1.01 -8.27 11.78
CA PRO A 9 -1.84 -9.39 12.24
C PRO A 9 -2.14 -10.37 11.10
N ILE A 10 -2.23 -9.89 9.86
CA ILE A 10 -2.42 -10.72 8.66
C ILE A 10 -1.23 -11.68 8.49
N PHE A 11 0.00 -11.18 8.63
CA PHE A 11 1.18 -12.03 8.55
C PHE A 11 1.17 -13.12 9.64
N GLN A 12 0.80 -12.80 10.88
CA GLN A 12 0.74 -13.78 11.97
C GLN A 12 -0.27 -14.91 11.67
N VAL A 13 -1.43 -14.57 11.11
CA VAL A 13 -2.40 -15.57 10.62
C VAL A 13 -1.82 -16.41 9.49
N MET A 14 -1.15 -15.78 8.50
CA MET A 14 -0.53 -16.50 7.39
C MET A 14 0.61 -17.43 7.84
N TYR A 15 1.36 -17.03 8.87
CA TYR A 15 2.37 -17.86 9.53
C TYR A 15 1.76 -19.05 10.29
N GLY A 16 0.47 -18.98 10.65
CA GLY A 16 -0.29 -20.06 11.28
C GLY A 16 -0.69 -19.79 12.74
N ASP A 17 -0.60 -18.54 13.23
CA ASP A 17 -1.12 -18.18 14.54
C ASP A 17 -2.66 -18.11 14.52
N ALA A 18 -3.28 -19.21 14.96
CA ALA A 18 -4.73 -19.34 15.03
C ALA A 18 -5.38 -18.54 16.18
N LEU A 19 -4.59 -17.89 17.06
CA LEU A 19 -5.12 -17.05 18.14
C LEU A 19 -5.39 -15.62 17.70
N VAL A 20 -4.81 -15.19 16.57
CA VAL A 20 -5.04 -13.85 16.02
C VAL A 20 -6.43 -13.77 15.40
N ASN A 21 -7.28 -12.92 15.97
CA ASN A 21 -8.61 -12.64 15.46
C ASN A 21 -8.60 -11.37 14.61
N LEU A 22 -8.78 -11.51 13.28
CA LEU A 22 -8.79 -10.38 12.35
C LEU A 22 -10.11 -9.57 12.36
N ASP A 23 -11.15 -10.06 13.03
CA ASP A 23 -12.40 -9.29 13.23
C ASP A 23 -12.23 -8.21 14.32
N ASP A 24 -11.19 -8.31 15.16
CA ASP A 24 -10.91 -7.31 16.19
C ASP A 24 -10.26 -6.06 15.57
N HIS A 25 -10.70 -4.87 16.00
CA HIS A 25 -10.11 -3.61 15.54
C HIS A 25 -8.62 -3.48 15.93
N PHE A 26 -8.26 -4.06 17.09
CA PHE A 26 -6.89 -4.11 17.61
C PHE A 26 -6.54 -5.56 17.99
N PRO A 27 -6.20 -6.43 17.01
CA PRO A 27 -5.89 -7.83 17.29
C PRO A 27 -4.74 -7.97 18.29
N SER A 28 -4.87 -8.89 19.24
CA SER A 28 -3.79 -9.19 20.17
C SER A 28 -2.73 -10.05 19.48
N LEU A 29 -1.48 -9.59 19.50
CA LEU A 29 -0.34 -10.29 18.90
C LEU A 29 0.62 -10.78 19.98
N VAL A 30 1.41 -11.79 19.62
CA VAL A 30 2.60 -12.16 20.40
C VAL A 30 3.57 -10.98 20.50
N ASN A 31 4.44 -11.01 21.51
CA ASN A 31 5.41 -9.94 21.75
C ASN A 31 6.37 -9.74 20.56
N ALA A 32 6.97 -8.56 20.45
CA ALA A 32 7.79 -8.18 19.28
C ALA A 32 8.94 -9.16 18.99
N SER A 33 9.57 -9.74 20.01
CA SER A 33 10.64 -10.72 19.82
C SER A 33 10.12 -12.00 19.18
N GLU A 34 8.96 -12.48 19.61
CA GLU A 34 8.33 -13.66 19.04
C GLU A 34 7.89 -13.41 17.60
N ARG A 35 7.34 -12.22 17.30
CA ARG A 35 6.97 -11.85 15.91
C ARG A 35 8.17 -11.89 14.97
N ALA A 36 9.33 -11.40 15.43
CA ALA A 36 10.57 -11.46 14.65
C ALA A 36 11.07 -12.90 14.47
N ILE A 37 10.90 -13.76 15.46
CA ILE A 37 11.22 -15.20 15.37
C ILE A 37 10.31 -15.88 14.36
N CYS A 38 8.99 -15.61 14.36
CA CYS A 38 8.05 -16.14 13.38
C CYS A 38 8.51 -15.81 11.94
N LEU A 39 8.80 -14.54 11.65
CA LEU A 39 9.29 -14.12 10.34
C LEU A 39 10.60 -14.80 9.94
N ALA A 40 11.55 -14.92 10.87
CA ALA A 40 12.82 -15.57 10.60
C ALA A 40 12.68 -17.09 10.40
N SER A 41 11.67 -17.71 11.03
CA SER A 41 11.44 -19.15 11.00
C SER A 41 10.74 -19.60 9.71
N ASP A 42 9.93 -18.75 9.11
CA ASP A 42 9.28 -19.01 7.82
C ASP A 42 9.40 -17.81 6.85
N PRO A 43 10.54 -17.70 6.14
CA PRO A 43 10.71 -16.65 5.13
C PRO A 43 9.77 -16.83 3.92
N VAL A 44 9.19 -18.01 3.69
CA VAL A 44 8.22 -18.23 2.60
C VAL A 44 6.90 -17.56 2.95
N ALA A 45 6.40 -17.75 4.19
CA ALA A 45 5.23 -17.02 4.68
C ALA A 45 5.42 -15.50 4.58
N GLY A 46 6.65 -15.00 4.81
CA GLY A 46 7.00 -13.59 4.62
C GLY A 46 6.87 -13.13 3.16
N ALA A 47 7.29 -13.96 2.20
CA ALA A 47 7.15 -13.70 0.77
C ALA A 47 5.69 -13.75 0.31
N ASP A 48 4.93 -14.75 0.76
CA ASP A 48 3.50 -14.89 0.47
C ASP A 48 2.71 -13.69 1.02
N PHE A 49 3.05 -13.22 2.23
CA PHE A 49 2.46 -12.00 2.79
C PHE A 49 2.75 -10.76 1.95
N PHE A 50 3.98 -10.63 1.45
CA PHE A 50 4.35 -9.54 0.55
C PHE A 50 3.50 -9.59 -0.72
N GLU A 51 3.46 -10.75 -1.41
CA GLU A 51 2.67 -10.93 -2.63
C GLU A 51 1.18 -10.67 -2.38
N PHE A 52 0.63 -11.22 -1.30
CA PHE A 52 -0.75 -10.98 -0.87
C PHE A 52 -1.02 -9.48 -0.70
N SER A 53 -0.12 -8.76 -0.02
CA SER A 53 -0.26 -7.32 0.22
C SER A 53 -0.24 -6.51 -1.08
N ILE A 54 0.68 -6.83 -2.00
CA ILE A 54 0.73 -6.17 -3.32
C ILE A 54 -0.55 -6.43 -4.10
N ASN A 55 -0.96 -7.69 -4.22
CA ASN A 55 -2.11 -8.08 -5.03
C ASN A 55 -3.41 -7.45 -4.50
N ASN A 56 -3.61 -7.45 -3.17
CA ASN A 56 -4.78 -6.81 -2.57
C ASN A 56 -4.76 -5.29 -2.76
N MET A 57 -3.61 -4.63 -2.62
CA MET A 57 -3.51 -3.19 -2.91
C MET A 57 -3.90 -2.90 -4.36
N PHE A 58 -3.34 -3.64 -5.31
CA PHE A 58 -3.64 -3.42 -6.74
C PHE A 58 -5.10 -3.69 -7.07
N SER A 59 -5.68 -4.80 -6.58
CA SER A 59 -7.06 -5.14 -6.88
C SER A 59 -8.07 -4.23 -6.19
N HIS A 60 -7.89 -3.95 -4.90
CA HIS A 60 -8.91 -3.26 -4.12
C HIS A 60 -8.72 -1.74 -4.05
N LEU A 61 -7.49 -1.25 -4.00
CA LEU A 61 -7.24 0.20 -3.94
C LEU A 61 -7.02 0.79 -5.33
N LEU A 62 -6.34 0.08 -6.22
CA LEU A 62 -6.03 0.56 -7.56
C LEU A 62 -7.01 0.07 -8.63
N GLY A 63 -7.93 -0.85 -8.29
CA GLY A 63 -8.93 -1.35 -9.21
C GLY A 63 -8.34 -2.15 -10.37
N TRP A 64 -7.29 -2.94 -10.14
CA TRP A 64 -6.67 -3.79 -11.17
C TRP A 64 -7.25 -5.20 -11.18
N ASP A 65 -7.74 -5.63 -12.35
CA ASP A 65 -8.20 -7.00 -12.61
C ASP A 65 -7.02 -7.81 -13.19
N TYR A 66 -6.49 -8.73 -12.39
CA TYR A 66 -5.37 -9.59 -12.78
C TYR A 66 -5.75 -10.63 -13.84
N GLU A 67 -7.01 -11.09 -13.88
CA GLU A 67 -7.47 -12.06 -14.88
C GLU A 67 -7.58 -11.42 -16.26
N LYS A 68 -8.10 -10.20 -16.30
CA LYS A 68 -8.25 -9.42 -17.54
C LYS A 68 -7.02 -8.59 -17.91
N ALA A 69 -6.04 -8.50 -17.01
CA ALA A 69 -4.86 -7.65 -17.12
C ALA A 69 -5.21 -6.18 -17.50
N MET A 70 -6.22 -5.63 -16.84
CA MET A 70 -6.67 -4.24 -17.06
C MET A 70 -7.36 -3.68 -15.83
N SER A 71 -7.64 -2.38 -15.82
CA SER A 71 -8.46 -1.78 -14.77
C SER A 71 -9.92 -2.22 -14.83
N THR A 72 -10.56 -2.25 -13.66
CA THR A 72 -12.02 -2.36 -13.54
C THR A 72 -12.72 -1.18 -14.24
N PRO A 73 -14.00 -1.33 -14.63
CA PRO A 73 -14.79 -0.25 -15.21
C PRO A 73 -14.87 1.00 -14.32
N GLU A 74 -14.83 0.83 -13.00
CA GLU A 74 -14.87 1.89 -11.98
C GLU A 74 -13.50 2.55 -11.77
N GLY A 75 -12.40 1.80 -11.97
CA GLY A 75 -11.04 2.22 -11.61
C GLY A 75 -10.79 2.15 -10.10
N GLY A 76 -9.66 2.72 -9.65
CA GLY A 76 -9.28 2.81 -8.24
C GLY A 76 -9.09 4.24 -7.75
N LEU A 77 -8.37 4.40 -6.64
CA LEU A 77 -8.08 5.69 -5.99
C LEU A 77 -7.50 6.74 -6.95
N PHE A 78 -6.68 6.31 -7.92
CA PHE A 78 -6.04 7.19 -8.91
C PHE A 78 -6.78 7.20 -10.27
N GLY A 79 -7.98 6.61 -10.34
CA GLY A 79 -8.69 6.37 -11.58
C GLY A 79 -8.27 5.05 -12.24
N LYS A 80 -8.39 4.99 -13.57
CA LYS A 80 -8.05 3.79 -14.34
C LYS A 80 -6.57 3.73 -14.63
N LEU A 81 -5.96 2.60 -14.33
CA LEU A 81 -4.62 2.23 -14.76
C LEU A 81 -4.67 1.67 -16.18
N ARG A 82 -3.82 2.24 -17.04
CA ARG A 82 -3.50 1.71 -18.36
C ARG A 82 -2.58 0.49 -18.28
N ALA A 83 -1.60 0.56 -17.40
CA ALA A 83 -0.59 -0.47 -17.20
C ALA A 83 0.11 -0.24 -15.85
N HIS A 84 0.81 -1.27 -15.37
CA HIS A 84 1.76 -1.14 -14.28
C HIS A 84 2.97 -2.05 -14.53
N TYR A 85 4.07 -1.73 -13.88
CA TYR A 85 5.29 -2.52 -13.82
C TYR A 85 5.78 -2.53 -12.38
N GLY A 86 6.19 -3.68 -11.89
CA GLY A 86 6.67 -3.86 -10.53
C GLY A 86 7.94 -4.69 -10.48
N THR A 87 8.82 -4.36 -9.52
CA THR A 87 9.96 -5.20 -9.13
C THR A 87 10.02 -5.27 -7.61
N ALA A 88 10.48 -6.40 -7.08
CA ALA A 88 10.74 -6.57 -5.65
C ALA A 88 12.26 -6.58 -5.37
N GLU A 89 12.65 -6.04 -4.24
CA GLU A 89 14.00 -6.05 -3.70
C GLU A 89 13.98 -6.47 -2.22
N PHE A 90 15.09 -7.06 -1.76
CA PHE A 90 15.27 -7.33 -0.34
C PHE A 90 15.79 -6.07 0.34
N THR A 91 15.20 -5.72 1.47
CA THR A 91 15.75 -4.67 2.34
C THR A 91 16.79 -5.26 3.30
N ASP A 92 17.68 -4.41 3.81
CA ASP A 92 18.66 -4.78 4.86
C ASP A 92 18.01 -5.19 6.20
N HIS A 93 16.67 -5.13 6.30
CA HIS A 93 15.90 -5.52 7.48
C HIS A 93 15.17 -6.86 7.32
N GLY A 94 15.49 -7.64 6.29
CA GLY A 94 14.95 -8.98 6.11
C GLY A 94 13.53 -9.04 5.54
N VAL A 95 13.02 -7.92 5.02
CA VAL A 95 11.67 -7.80 4.43
C VAL A 95 11.75 -7.41 2.96
N LEU A 96 10.74 -7.84 2.18
CA LEU A 96 10.61 -7.49 0.78
C LEU A 96 10.03 -6.07 0.59
N HIS A 97 10.60 -5.35 -0.36
CA HIS A 97 10.18 -4.03 -0.78
C HIS A 97 9.87 -4.02 -2.28
N GLY A 98 8.76 -3.39 -2.67
CA GLY A 98 8.35 -3.31 -4.07
C GLY A 98 8.48 -1.91 -4.66
N HIS A 99 9.14 -1.75 -5.80
CA HIS A 99 9.10 -0.53 -6.62
C HIS A 99 8.10 -0.72 -7.74
N PHE A 100 7.21 0.26 -7.93
CA PHE A 100 6.15 0.18 -8.94
C PHE A 100 6.12 1.45 -9.79
N LEU A 101 5.93 1.25 -11.09
CA LEU A 101 5.59 2.30 -12.04
C LEU A 101 4.16 2.05 -12.51
N ILE A 102 3.31 3.06 -12.39
CA ILE A 102 1.89 2.99 -12.74
C ILE A 102 1.61 4.02 -13.82
N TRP A 103 0.94 3.59 -14.89
CA TRP A 103 0.45 4.47 -15.94
C TRP A 103 -1.05 4.62 -15.81
N LEU A 104 -1.51 5.86 -15.68
CA LEU A 104 -2.93 6.19 -15.61
C LEU A 104 -3.48 6.50 -17.00
N ASP A 105 -4.74 6.11 -17.25
CA ASP A 105 -5.47 6.58 -18.40
C ASP A 105 -5.74 8.08 -18.30
N GLY A 106 -5.49 8.79 -19.40
CA GLY A 106 -5.53 10.26 -19.42
C GLY A 106 -4.30 10.92 -18.78
N GLY A 107 -3.33 10.15 -18.30
CA GLY A 107 -2.05 10.67 -17.82
C GLY A 107 -1.30 11.42 -18.93
N LEU A 108 -0.90 12.66 -18.64
CA LEU A 108 -0.14 13.51 -19.56
C LEU A 108 1.34 13.13 -19.54
N ASN A 109 2.02 13.25 -20.69
CA ASN A 109 3.47 13.13 -20.70
C ASN A 109 4.11 14.32 -19.97
N PRO A 110 5.33 14.18 -19.42
CA PRO A 110 6.02 15.26 -18.72
C PRO A 110 6.12 16.56 -19.53
N THR A 111 6.38 16.46 -20.84
CA THR A 111 6.43 17.63 -21.73
C THR A 111 5.09 18.35 -21.83
N ASP A 112 3.98 17.62 -21.86
CA ASP A 112 2.62 18.18 -21.93
C ASP A 112 2.25 18.84 -20.60
N VAL A 113 2.64 18.22 -19.48
CA VAL A 113 2.53 18.80 -18.13
C VAL A 113 3.28 20.13 -18.06
N HIS A 114 4.55 20.16 -18.47
CA HIS A 114 5.35 21.40 -18.47
C HIS A 114 4.75 22.49 -19.37
N THR A 115 4.20 22.09 -20.52
CA THR A 115 3.56 23.03 -21.43
C THR A 115 2.31 23.62 -20.77
N LYS A 116 1.40 22.77 -20.25
CA LYS A 116 0.19 23.23 -19.56
C LYS A 116 0.48 24.08 -18.33
N MET A 117 1.49 23.73 -17.55
CA MET A 117 1.96 24.54 -16.42
C MET A 117 2.31 25.97 -16.82
N LYS A 118 2.86 26.18 -18.03
CA LYS A 118 3.26 27.51 -18.52
C LYS A 118 2.15 28.26 -19.21
N THR A 119 1.25 27.55 -19.91
CA THR A 119 0.29 28.16 -20.84
C THR A 119 -1.13 28.24 -20.28
N ASP A 120 -1.46 27.49 -19.23
CA ASP A 120 -2.81 27.40 -18.68
C ASP A 120 -2.81 27.66 -17.16
N PRO A 121 -2.98 28.93 -16.72
CA PRO A 121 -2.99 29.29 -15.30
C PRO A 121 -4.09 28.61 -14.48
N LYS A 122 -5.22 28.28 -15.11
CA LYS A 122 -6.31 27.57 -14.43
C LYS A 122 -5.90 26.13 -14.15
N TRP A 123 -5.36 25.44 -15.16
CA TRP A 123 -4.87 24.07 -14.99
C TRP A 123 -3.73 24.00 -13.98
N GLN A 124 -2.79 24.95 -14.02
CA GLN A 124 -1.71 25.04 -13.04
C GLN A 124 -2.25 25.12 -11.61
N ARG A 125 -3.23 25.99 -11.35
CA ARG A 125 -3.85 26.11 -10.02
C ARG A 125 -4.49 24.79 -9.60
N GLN A 126 -5.31 24.18 -10.46
CA GLN A 126 -5.96 22.90 -10.17
C GLN A 126 -4.96 21.78 -9.86
N PHE A 127 -3.82 21.77 -10.56
CA PHE A 127 -2.76 20.80 -10.30
C PHE A 127 -2.20 20.95 -8.88
N PHE A 128 -1.86 22.17 -8.45
CA PHE A 128 -1.35 22.40 -7.10
C PHE A 128 -2.41 22.22 -6.02
N ASP A 129 -3.64 22.68 -6.24
CA ASP A 129 -4.75 22.49 -5.30
C ASP A 129 -4.95 20.99 -4.98
N PHE A 130 -4.83 20.11 -5.98
CA PHE A 130 -4.89 18.66 -5.76
C PHE A 130 -3.74 18.14 -4.88
N PHE A 131 -2.49 18.57 -5.11
CA PHE A 131 -1.36 18.11 -4.30
C PHE A 131 -1.44 18.62 -2.85
N GLU A 132 -1.86 19.86 -2.65
CA GLU A 132 -2.06 20.43 -1.31
C GLU A 132 -3.20 19.75 -0.55
N ASP A 133 -4.20 19.19 -1.25
CA ASP A 133 -5.32 18.46 -0.65
C ASP A 133 -4.94 17.03 -0.21
N ILE A 134 -3.90 16.43 -0.79
CA ILE A 134 -3.50 15.04 -0.48
C ILE A 134 -2.17 14.93 0.28
N ILE A 135 -1.37 15.99 0.32
CA ILE A 135 -0.09 16.02 1.03
C ILE A 135 -0.28 16.76 2.36
N HIS A 136 -0.27 16.01 3.45
CA HIS A 136 -0.33 16.58 4.81
C HIS A 136 0.97 16.30 5.57
N HIS A 137 1.35 17.26 6.42
CA HIS A 137 2.50 17.15 7.34
C HIS A 137 2.10 16.87 8.79
N HIS A 138 0.81 16.61 9.03
CA HIS A 138 0.29 16.22 10.34
C HIS A 138 -0.49 14.91 10.21
N LEU A 139 -0.60 14.19 11.31
CA LEU A 139 -1.53 13.07 11.39
C LEU A 139 -2.97 13.61 11.30
N PRO A 140 -3.91 12.84 10.72
CA PRO A 140 -5.31 13.21 10.79
C PRO A 140 -5.76 13.22 12.25
N ASP A 141 -6.72 14.08 12.58
CA ASP A 141 -7.40 14.01 13.87
C ASP A 141 -8.16 12.68 13.94
N THR A 142 -7.87 11.87 14.96
CA THR A 142 -8.52 10.58 15.18
C THR A 142 -9.32 10.63 16.47
N GLU A 143 -10.55 10.11 16.43
CA GLU A 143 -11.38 9.88 17.63
C GLU A 143 -11.09 8.51 18.26
N ASP A 144 -10.11 7.78 17.73
CA ASP A 144 -9.85 6.39 18.10
C ASP A 144 -9.29 6.27 19.52
N ILE A 145 -10.02 5.53 20.37
CA ILE A 145 -9.57 5.17 21.71
C ILE A 145 -8.67 3.93 21.58
N VAL A 146 -7.36 4.16 21.50
CA VAL A 146 -6.37 3.08 21.49
C VAL A 146 -6.27 2.47 22.90
N PRO A 147 -6.42 1.14 23.05
CA PRO A 147 -6.26 0.48 24.34
C PRO A 147 -4.86 0.72 24.93
N PRO A 148 -4.75 0.96 26.26
CA PRO A 148 -3.45 1.09 26.91
C PRO A 148 -2.59 -0.16 26.67
N GLY A 149 -1.39 0.02 26.10
CA GLY A 149 -0.45 -1.07 25.83
C GLY A 149 -0.63 -1.78 24.49
N PHE A 150 -1.48 -1.28 23.59
CA PHE A 150 -1.46 -1.72 22.20
C PHE A 150 -0.14 -1.30 21.53
N GLU A 151 0.65 -2.29 21.13
CA GLU A 151 1.80 -2.11 20.25
C GLU A 151 1.39 -2.56 18.84
N PRO A 152 1.30 -1.65 17.86
CA PRO A 152 1.16 -2.06 16.46
C PRO A 152 2.33 -2.93 16.03
#